data_AF-A0A1H3P2T8-F1
#
_entry.id   AF-A0A1H3P2T8-F1
#
_cell.length_a   1.000
_cell.length_b   1.000
_cell.length_c   1.000
_cell.angle_alpha   90.00
_cell.angle_beta   90.00
_cell.angle_gamma   90.00
#
_symmetry.space_group_name_H-M   'P 1'
#
loop_
_entity.id
_entity.type
_entity.pdbx_description
1 polymer ?
#
loop_
_entity_poly.entity_id
_entity_poly.type
_entity_poly.pdbx_seq_one_letter_code
_entity_poly.pdbx_strand_id
1 'polypeptide(L)'
;SNGTHDVGSMQFNTAYLQDLSKYGITPDHVAKPGCYAYDLAAWRVRLHIKNDKGDIWTKAANYHSRTPKYNVKYRADLIAKATKWADWLENRFITENNKMPGVYTD
;
A
#
# COMPACT_ATOMS: atom_id res chain seq x y z
N SER A 1 -16.94 20.41 3.83
CA SER A 1 -15.76 19.53 3.94
C SER A 1 -15.60 19.12 5.39
N ASN A 2 -14.84 18.08 5.70
CA ASN A 2 -14.59 17.59 7.07
C ASN A 2 -13.32 18.17 7.70
N GLY A 3 -12.68 19.17 7.07
CA GLY A 3 -11.50 19.88 7.60
C GLY A 3 -10.16 19.12 7.50
N THR A 4 -10.15 17.88 7.02
CA THR A 4 -8.92 17.07 6.90
C THR A 4 -8.32 17.13 5.50
N HIS A 5 -7.02 16.92 5.37
CA HIS A 5 -6.32 16.81 4.08
C HIS A 5 -5.26 15.72 4.14
N ASP A 6 -4.72 15.33 2.98
CA ASP A 6 -3.74 14.25 2.86
C ASP A 6 -2.31 14.81 2.76
N VAL A 7 -1.35 14.12 3.38
CA VAL A 7 0.04 14.57 3.52
C VAL A 7 1.01 13.52 2.97
N GLY A 8 2.01 13.98 2.23
CA GLY A 8 3.13 13.16 1.78
C GLY A 8 2.83 12.22 0.61
N SER A 9 3.84 11.47 0.18
CA SER A 9 3.77 10.55 -0.97
C SER A 9 2.73 9.43 -0.79
N MET A 10 2.52 9.02 0.47
CA MET A 10 1.55 7.98 0.82
C MET A 10 0.18 8.52 1.22
N GLN A 11 -0.04 9.84 1.08
CA GLN A 11 -1.35 10.48 1.26
C GLN A 11 -2.00 10.15 2.62
N PHE A 12 -1.26 10.36 3.70
CA PHE A 12 -1.81 10.18 5.05
C PHE A 12 -2.77 11.31 5.39
N ASN A 13 -4.03 10.97 5.67
CA ASN A 13 -5.00 11.95 6.12
C ASN A 13 -4.64 12.52 7.51
N THR A 14 -4.80 13.83 7.70
CA THR A 14 -4.46 14.52 8.95
C THR A 14 -5.21 14.03 10.17
N ALA A 15 -6.45 13.51 10.04
CA ALA A 15 -7.15 12.92 11.18
C ALA A 15 -6.45 11.64 11.68
N TYR A 16 -5.95 10.81 10.77
CA TYR A 16 -5.19 9.62 11.15
C TYR A 16 -3.83 9.98 11.77
N LEU A 17 -3.16 11.01 11.25
CA LEU A 17 -1.89 11.49 11.83
C LEU A 17 -2.10 12.02 13.25
N GLN A 18 -3.25 12.63 13.54
CA GLN A 18 -3.60 13.06 14.89
C GLN A 18 -3.68 11.89 15.87
N ASP A 19 -4.21 10.73 15.46
CA ASP A 19 -4.23 9.52 16.29
C ASP A 19 -2.82 8.99 16.61
N LEU A 20 -1.85 9.24 15.73
CA LEU A 20 -0.46 8.82 15.87
C LEU A 20 0.40 9.81 16.66
N SER A 21 -0.11 11.01 16.96
CA SER A 21 0.62 12.06 17.71
C SER A 21 1.09 11.57 19.09
N LYS A 22 0.34 10.65 19.72
CA LYS A 22 0.72 9.99 20.98
C LYS A 22 2.03 9.19 20.90
N TYR A 23 2.48 8.84 19.71
CA TYR A 23 3.76 8.18 19.45
C TYR A 23 4.84 9.17 18.98
N GLY A 24 4.57 10.48 19.01
CA GLY A 24 5.48 11.50 18.49
C GLY A 24 5.53 11.58 16.96
N ILE A 25 4.58 10.96 16.25
CA ILE A 25 4.53 11.01 14.78
C ILE A 25 3.77 12.28 14.35
N THR A 26 4.43 13.13 13.56
CA THR A 26 3.85 14.38 13.05
C THR A 26 3.67 14.32 11.53
N PRO A 27 2.85 15.23 10.94
CA PRO A 27 2.73 15.35 9.48
C PRO A 27 4.07 15.58 8.76
N ASP A 28 5.01 16.29 9.39
CA ASP A 28 6.33 16.55 8.80
C ASP A 28 7.14 15.28 8.55
N HIS A 29 6.96 14.23 9.37
CA HIS A 29 7.66 12.97 9.16
C HIS A 29 7.26 12.27 7.86
N VAL A 30 5.98 12.37 7.48
CA VAL A 30 5.46 11.74 6.25
C VAL A 30 5.52 12.67 5.04
N ALA A 31 5.66 13.99 5.25
CA ALA A 31 5.85 14.97 4.19
C ALA A 31 7.28 14.97 3.61
N LYS A 32 8.28 14.60 4.44
CA LYS A 32 9.69 14.57 4.02
C LYS A 32 9.95 13.48 2.96
N PRO A 33 10.87 13.73 2.00
CA PRO A 33 11.37 12.69 1.12
C PRO A 33 12.02 11.55 1.90
N GLY A 34 11.97 10.34 1.36
CA GLY A 34 12.63 9.15 1.92
C GLY A 34 11.66 8.01 2.24
N CYS A 35 12.16 7.01 2.97
CA CYS A 35 11.46 5.74 3.19
C CYS A 35 10.36 5.82 4.25
N TYR A 36 10.44 6.75 5.20
CA TYR A 36 9.57 6.75 6.39
C TYR A 36 8.08 6.72 6.06
N ALA A 37 7.62 7.50 5.08
CA ALA A 37 6.22 7.50 4.67
C ALA A 37 5.77 6.13 4.14
N TYR A 38 6.63 5.45 3.40
CA TYR A 38 6.39 4.11 2.86
C TYR A 38 6.38 3.06 3.97
N ASP A 39 7.33 3.13 4.90
CA ASP A 39 7.41 2.22 6.05
C ASP A 39 6.16 2.32 6.93
N LEU A 40 5.74 3.55 7.24
CA LEU A 40 4.52 3.78 8.01
C LEU A 40 3.27 3.29 7.26
N ALA A 41 3.25 3.43 5.93
CA ALA A 41 2.12 2.99 5.12
C ALA A 41 2.03 1.46 5.10
N ALA A 42 3.16 0.78 4.94
CA ALA A 42 3.26 -0.68 5.03
C ALA A 42 2.79 -1.19 6.40
N TRP A 43 3.23 -0.53 7.48
CA TRP A 43 2.77 -0.84 8.84
C TRP A 43 1.24 -0.66 8.98
N ARG A 44 0.69 0.45 8.49
CA ARG A 44 -0.77 0.70 8.52
C ARG A 44 -1.55 -0.36 7.74
N VAL A 45 -1.11 -0.70 6.53
CA VAL A 45 -1.75 -1.76 5.72
C VAL A 45 -1.72 -3.10 6.44
N ARG A 46 -0.57 -3.47 7.05
CA ARG A 46 -0.46 -4.69 7.87
C ARG A 46 -1.48 -4.72 8.99
N LEU A 47 -1.70 -3.61 9.70
CA LEU A 47 -2.69 -3.54 10.77
C LEU A 47 -4.12 -3.78 10.24
N HIS A 48 -4.47 -3.22 9.09
CA HIS A 48 -5.77 -3.49 8.47
C HIS A 48 -5.92 -4.96 8.07
N ILE A 49 -4.91 -5.54 7.41
CA ILE A 49 -4.93 -6.97 7.00
C ILE A 49 -5.12 -7.89 8.22
N LYS A 50 -4.42 -7.58 9.31
CA LYS A 50 -4.46 -8.38 10.54
C LYS A 50 -5.79 -8.23 11.30
N ASN A 51 -6.27 -7.01 11.47
CA ASN A 51 -7.30 -6.70 12.46
C ASN A 51 -8.70 -6.47 11.88
N ASP A 52 -8.81 -6.03 10.62
CA ASP A 52 -10.11 -5.73 10.02
C ASP A 52 -10.78 -7.02 9.49
N LYS A 53 -12.11 -6.95 9.28
CA LYS A 53 -12.92 -8.05 8.71
C LYS A 53 -13.01 -7.94 7.19
N GLY A 54 -13.37 -9.03 6.52
CA GLY A 54 -13.55 -9.11 5.07
C GLY A 54 -12.38 -9.76 4.33
N ASP A 55 -12.45 -9.81 3.00
CA ASP A 55 -11.38 -10.33 2.15
C ASP A 55 -10.14 -9.42 2.14
N ILE A 56 -9.03 -9.93 1.62
CA ILE A 56 -7.73 -9.23 1.61
C ILE A 56 -7.82 -7.86 0.93
N TRP A 57 -8.60 -7.73 -0.14
CA TRP A 57 -8.73 -6.48 -0.90
C TRP A 57 -9.58 -5.47 -0.15
N THR A 58 -10.66 -5.92 0.50
CA THR A 58 -11.45 -5.09 1.41
C THR A 58 -10.58 -4.53 2.53
N LYS A 59 -9.77 -5.39 3.18
CA LYS A 59 -8.87 -4.97 4.26
C LYS A 59 -7.77 -4.02 3.76
N ALA A 60 -7.13 -4.30 2.62
CA ALA A 60 -6.12 -3.40 2.07
C ALA A 60 -6.72 -2.03 1.72
N ALA A 61 -7.89 -2.00 1.09
CA ALA A 61 -8.60 -0.76 0.74
C ALA A 61 -9.06 0.07 1.97
N ASN A 62 -9.14 -0.55 3.15
CA ASN A 62 -9.42 0.17 4.40
C ASN A 62 -8.32 1.18 4.78
N TYR A 63 -7.12 1.08 4.19
CA TYR A 63 -6.09 2.11 4.26
C TYR A 63 -6.69 3.49 3.90
N HIS A 64 -7.47 3.55 2.82
CA HIS A 64 -8.09 4.78 2.35
C HIS A 64 -9.45 5.03 3.02
N SER A 65 -10.31 4.02 3.12
CA SER A 65 -11.60 4.16 3.81
C SER A 65 -12.24 2.83 4.18
N ARG A 66 -12.77 2.76 5.41
CA ARG A 66 -13.62 1.65 5.86
C ARG A 66 -15.08 1.79 5.43
N THR A 67 -15.49 2.95 4.91
CA THR A 67 -16.89 3.16 4.50
C THR A 67 -17.14 2.42 3.17
N PRO A 68 -18.09 1.47 3.08
CA PRO A 68 -18.24 0.59 1.93
C PRO A 68 -18.32 1.31 0.57
N LYS A 69 -19.09 2.41 0.49
CA LYS A 69 -19.26 3.19 -0.74
C LYS A 69 -17.97 3.85 -1.27
N TYR A 70 -16.98 4.08 -0.42
CA TYR A 70 -15.69 4.65 -0.81
C TYR A 70 -14.65 3.55 -1.01
N ASN A 71 -14.64 2.56 -0.11
CA ASN A 71 -13.76 1.40 -0.16
C ASN A 71 -13.81 0.69 -1.53
N VAL A 72 -15.02 0.47 -2.06
CA VAL A 72 -15.20 -0.24 -3.35
C VAL A 72 -14.40 0.38 -4.50
N LYS A 73 -14.24 1.71 -4.51
CA LYS A 73 -13.46 2.41 -5.54
C LYS A 73 -11.97 2.13 -5.41
N TYR A 74 -11.44 2.24 -4.20
CA TYR A 74 -10.04 1.93 -3.90
C TYR A 74 -9.72 0.45 -4.12
N ARG A 75 -10.65 -0.43 -3.75
CA ARG A 75 -10.53 -1.88 -3.95
C ARG A 75 -10.37 -2.23 -5.43
N ALA A 76 -11.21 -1.66 -6.30
CA ALA A 76 -11.14 -1.89 -7.74
C ALA A 76 -9.81 -1.41 -8.33
N ASP A 77 -9.35 -0.22 -7.94
CA ASP A 77 -8.07 0.34 -8.38
C ASP A 77 -6.86 -0.48 -7.88
N LEU A 78 -6.89 -0.92 -6.62
CA LEU A 78 -5.84 -1.78 -6.05
C LEU A 78 -5.73 -3.12 -6.77
N ILE A 79 -6.85 -3.76 -7.09
CA ILE A 79 -6.86 -5.04 -7.83
C ILE A 79 -6.26 -4.84 -9.22
N ALA A 80 -6.70 -3.81 -9.96
CA ALA A 80 -6.16 -3.54 -11.30
C ALA A 80 -4.64 -3.29 -11.30
N LYS A 81 -4.15 -2.51 -10.32
CA LYS A 81 -2.72 -2.26 -10.16
C LYS A 81 -1.95 -3.52 -9.75
N ALA A 82 -2.49 -4.30 -8.83
CA ALA A 82 -1.86 -5.54 -8.37
C ALA A 82 -1.75 -6.56 -9.51
N THR A 83 -2.79 -6.73 -10.33
CA THR A 83 -2.75 -7.58 -11.52
C THR A 83 -1.66 -7.11 -12.48
N LYS A 84 -1.59 -5.82 -12.79
CA LYS A 84 -0.52 -5.27 -13.65
C LYS A 84 0.88 -5.56 -13.10
N TRP A 85 1.07 -5.47 -11.79
CA TRP A 85 2.34 -5.80 -11.14
C TRP A 85 2.63 -7.30 -11.18
N ALA A 86 1.64 -8.16 -10.95
CA ALA A 86 1.79 -9.60 -11.08
C ALA A 86 2.23 -9.99 -12.50
N ASP A 87 1.55 -9.48 -13.51
CA ASP A 87 1.89 -9.71 -14.92
C ASP A 87 3.33 -9.24 -15.22
N TRP A 88 3.72 -8.06 -14.70
CA TRP A 88 5.07 -7.54 -14.90
C TRP A 88 6.14 -8.42 -14.23
N LEU A 89 5.89 -8.88 -13.00
CA LEU A 89 6.79 -9.77 -12.26
C LEU A 89 6.94 -11.11 -12.99
N GLU A 90 5.84 -11.75 -13.34
CA GLU A 90 5.84 -13.04 -14.04
C GLU A 90 6.60 -12.96 -15.37
N ASN A 91 6.30 -11.96 -16.20
CA ASN A 91 7.00 -11.78 -17.48
C ASN A 91 8.50 -11.54 -17.29
N ARG A 92 8.90 -10.77 -16.26
CA ARG A 92 10.31 -10.47 -16.05
C ARG A 92 11.09 -11.66 -15.50
N PHE A 93 10.53 -12.40 -14.55
CA PHE A 93 11.20 -13.57 -13.98
C PHE A 93 11.19 -14.78 -14.92
N ILE A 94 10.14 -14.99 -15.73
CA ILE A 94 10.15 -15.98 -16.81
C ILE A 94 11.22 -15.63 -17.85
N THR A 95 11.33 -14.34 -18.22
CA THR A 95 12.34 -13.88 -19.18
C THR A 95 13.76 -14.01 -18.63
N GLU A 96 13.99 -13.78 -17.34
CA GLU A 96 15.31 -13.98 -16.71
C GLU A 96 15.67 -15.46 -16.59
N ASN A 97 14.72 -16.33 -16.26
CA ASN A 97 14.94 -17.78 -16.20
C ASN A 97 15.24 -18.37 -17.60
N ASN A 98 14.57 -17.87 -18.64
CA ASN A 98 14.84 -18.29 -20.04
C ASN A 98 16.11 -17.65 -20.64
N LYS A 99 16.77 -16.73 -19.94
CA LYS A 99 18.06 -16.13 -20.33
C LYS A 99 19.27 -16.92 -19.84
N MET A 100 19.10 -18.01 -19.08
CA MET A 100 20.18 -18.97 -18.84
C MET A 100 20.15 -20.02 -19.97
N PRO A 101 20.96 -19.90 -21.04
CA PRO A 101 21.25 -21.07 -21.87
C PRO A 101 21.95 -22.08 -20.96
N GLY A 102 21.54 -23.34 -21.05
CA GLY A 102 22.00 -24.44 -20.20
C GLY A 102 23.50 -24.36 -19.92
N VAL A 103 23.84 -24.12 -18.66
CA VAL A 103 25.18 -24.39 -18.16
C VAL A 103 25.33 -25.91 -18.20
N TYR A 104 26.26 -26.33 -19.06
CA TYR A 104 26.74 -27.68 -19.33
C TYR A 104 26.60 -28.64 -18.13
N THR A 105 25.98 -29.79 -18.38
CA THR A 105 26.22 -31.01 -17.62
C THR A 105 26.84 -32.02 -18.58
N ASP A 106 28.14 -32.22 -18.39
CA ASP A 106 29.06 -33.31 -18.79
C ASP A 106 28.70 -34.23 -19.97
#